data_AF-A0A5S3W131-F1
#
_entry.id   AF-A0A5S3W131-F1
#
_cell.length_a   1.000
_cell.length_b   1.000
_cell.length_c   1.000
_cell.angle_alpha   90.00
_cell.angle_beta   90.00
_cell.angle_gamma   90.00
#
_symmetry.space_group_name_H-M   'P 1'
#
loop_
_entity.id
_entity.type
_entity.pdbx_description
1 polymer ?
#
loop_
_entity_poly.entity_id
_entity_poly.type
_entity_poly.pdbx_seq_one_letter_code
_entity_poly.pdbx_strand_id
1 'polypeptide(L)' 'TLNISEAADGLILAWEYNTDLFEAQTIERMAGHFEVLLSSLLTSPELDVYAHELVTPQERELLLNTWNDTA' A
#
# COMPACT_ATOMS: atom_id res chain seq x y z
N THR A 1 -5.04 -13.35 -2.81
CA THR A 1 -6.30 -13.03 -2.12
C THR A 1 -6.02 -12.21 -0.89
N LEU A 2 -6.85 -11.21 -0.61
CA LEU A 2 -6.86 -10.49 0.67
C LEU A 2 -8.04 -11.01 1.49
N ASN A 3 -7.77 -11.55 2.66
CA ASN A 3 -8.77 -11.96 3.63
C ASN A 3 -8.85 -10.91 4.75
N ILE A 4 -10.06 -10.52 5.13
CA ILE A 4 -10.30 -9.51 6.17
C ILE A 4 -11.19 -10.13 7.24
N SER A 5 -10.80 -9.96 8.50
CA SER A 5 -11.60 -10.40 9.66
C SER A 5 -11.64 -9.31 10.72
N GLU A 6 -12.75 -9.23 11.45
CA GLU A 6 -12.91 -8.30 12.58
C GLU A 6 -12.20 -8.85 13.82
N ALA A 7 -11.54 -7.95 14.56
CA ALA A 7 -10.96 -8.17 15.87
C ALA A 7 -11.53 -7.15 16.87
N ALA A 8 -11.22 -7.31 18.15
CA ALA A 8 -11.75 -6.45 19.21
C ALA A 8 -11.38 -4.96 19.03
N ASP A 9 -10.27 -4.67 18.36
CA ASP A 9 -9.67 -3.36 18.20
C ASP A 9 -9.52 -2.91 16.74
N GLY A 10 -10.08 -3.66 15.78
CA GLY A 10 -10.01 -3.28 14.37
C GLY A 10 -10.18 -4.45 13.40
N LEU A 11 -9.47 -4.37 12.28
CA LEU A 11 -9.48 -5.37 11.23
C LEU A 11 -8.12 -6.06 11.14
N ILE A 12 -8.13 -7.38 11.00
CA ILE A 12 -6.96 -8.17 10.64
C ILE A 12 -7.03 -8.48 9.15
N LEU A 13 -5.96 -8.08 8.44
CA LEU A 13 -5.80 -8.27 7.00
C LEU A 13 -4.74 -9.34 6.75
N ALA A 14 -5.07 -10.37 5.98
CA ALA A 14 -4.16 -11.45 5.62
C ALA A 14 -4.03 -11.58 4.09
N TRP A 15 -2.80 -11.50 3.60
CA TRP A 15 -2.47 -11.65 2.19
C TRP A 15 -2.05 -13.09 1.90
N GLU A 16 -2.78 -13.74 1.02
CA GLU A 16 -2.46 -15.06 0.49
C GLU A 16 -2.06 -14.93 -0.98
N TYR A 17 -0.91 -15.48 -1.37
CA TYR A 17 -0.36 -15.31 -2.71
C TYR A 17 0.40 -16.55 -3.19
N ASN A 18 0.53 -16.68 -4.50
CA ASN A 18 1.31 -17.74 -5.11
C ASN A 18 2.79 -17.35 -5.12
N THR A 19 3.64 -18.14 -4.45
CA THR A 19 5.08 -17.92 -4.35
C THR A 19 5.84 -18.13 -5.66
N ASP A 20 5.25 -18.86 -6.61
CA ASP A 20 5.81 -19.01 -7.96
C ASP A 20 5.66 -17.71 -8.79
N LEU A 21 4.76 -16.82 -8.37
CA LEU A 21 4.46 -15.56 -9.07
C LEU A 21 4.96 -14.32 -8.32
N PHE A 22 5.01 -14.39 -6.99
CA PHE A 22 5.32 -13.23 -6.15
C PHE A 22 6.32 -13.57 -5.05
N GLU A 23 7.28 -12.67 -4.89
CA GLU A 23 8.16 -12.64 -3.72
C GLU A 23 7.45 -11.98 -2.55
N ALA A 24 7.80 -12.38 -1.31
CA ALA A 24 7.22 -11.82 -0.09
C ALA A 24 7.34 -10.29 -0.04
N GLN A 25 8.49 -9.75 -0.43
CA GLN A 25 8.73 -8.29 -0.47
C GLN A 25 7.77 -7.56 -1.42
N THR A 26 7.36 -8.21 -2.52
CA THR A 26 6.37 -7.62 -3.44
C THR A 26 5.02 -7.46 -2.76
N ILE A 27 4.61 -8.47 -1.97
CA ILE A 27 3.34 -8.46 -1.26
C ILE A 27 3.36 -7.51 -0.06
N GLU A 28 4.48 -7.42 0.66
CA GLU A 28 4.68 -6.42 1.72
C GLU A 28 4.55 -5.00 1.18
N ARG A 29 5.14 -4.72 0.02
CA ARG A 29 5.00 -3.43 -0.66
C ARG A 29 3.55 -3.15 -1.06
N MET A 30 2.85 -4.14 -1.65
CA MET A 30 1.43 -4.02 -1.98
C MET A 30 0.55 -3.78 -0.75
N ALA A 31 0.85 -4.42 0.38
CA ALA A 31 0.16 -4.20 1.64
C ALA A 31 0.34 -2.75 2.12
N GLY A 32 1.56 -2.21 2.04
CA GLY A 32 1.83 -0.80 2.33
C GLY A 32 1.05 0.16 1.43
N HIS A 33 0.99 -0.10 0.13
CA HIS A 33 0.16 0.70 -0.80
C HIS A 33 -1.32 0.67 -0.43
N PHE A 34 -1.82 -0.50 -0.03
CA PHE A 34 -3.22 -0.67 0.36
C PHE A 34 -3.56 0.13 1.63
N GLU A 35 -2.67 0.19 2.62
CA GLU A 35 -2.85 1.01 3.82
C GLU A 35 -2.90 2.52 3.51
N VAL A 36 -2.03 2.98 2.60
CA VAL A 36 -2.04 4.38 2.13
C VAL A 36 -3.34 4.70 1.41
N LEU A 37 -3.79 3.81 0.53
CA LEU A 37 -5.06 3.97 -0.19
C LEU A 37 -6.24 4.07 0.77
N LEU A 38 -6.35 3.15 1.73
CA LEU A 38 -7.42 3.17 2.74
C LEU A 38 -7.41 4.48 3.54
N SER A 39 -6.23 4.91 3.98
CA SER A 39 -6.07 6.17 4.71
C SER A 39 -6.52 7.38 3.88
N SER A 40 -6.16 7.41 2.59
CA SER A 40 -6.55 8.46 1.66
C SER A 40 -8.06 8.49 1.41
N LEU A 41 -8.67 7.33 1.18
CA LEU A 41 -10.12 7.18 0.98
C LEU A 41 -10.92 7.63 2.21
N LEU A 42 -10.45 7.32 3.42
CA LEU A 42 -11.10 7.73 4.66
C LEU A 42 -10.96 9.23 4.93
N THR A 43 -9.87 9.85 4.48
CA THR A 43 -9.59 11.27 4.72
C THR A 43 -10.28 12.18 3.71
N SER A 44 -10.47 11.72 2.46
CA SER A 44 -11.03 12.53 1.38
C SER A 44 -11.92 11.68 0.45
N PRO A 45 -13.05 11.17 0.95
CA PRO A 45 -13.91 10.23 0.23
C PRO A 45 -14.56 10.79 -1.04
N GLU A 46 -14.60 12.11 -1.19
CA GLU A 46 -15.14 12.82 -2.34
C GLU A 46 -14.17 12.96 -3.53
N LEU A 47 -12.89 12.60 -3.34
CA LEU A 47 -11.91 12.64 -4.42
C LEU A 47 -12.25 11.61 -5.51
N ASP A 48 -11.84 11.94 -6.73
CA ASP A 48 -11.86 10.95 -7.80
C ASP A 48 -10.93 9.79 -7.45
N VAL A 49 -11.33 8.57 -7.78
CA VAL A 49 -10.58 7.35 -7.46
C VAL A 49 -9.12 7.39 -7.93
N TYR A 50 -8.84 8.10 -9.04
CA TYR A 50 -7.50 8.24 -9.60
C TYR A 50 -6.64 9.30 -8.90
N ALA A 51 -7.22 10.10 -8.00
CA ALA A 51 -6.51 11.15 -7.27
C ALA A 51 -5.93 10.67 -5.93
N HIS A 52 -6.25 9.46 -5.49
CA HIS A 52 -5.73 8.90 -4.25
C HIS A 52 -4.27 8.45 -4.40
N GLU A 53 -3.46 8.75 -3.38
CA GLU A 53 -2.07 8.32 -3.31
C GLU A 53 -2.01 6.81 -3.06
N LEU A 54 -1.07 6.15 -3.73
CA LEU A 54 -0.76 4.73 -3.54
C LEU A 54 0.66 4.53 -3.04
N VAL A 55 1.56 5.48 -3.31
CA VAL A 55 2.97 5.36 -3.00
C VAL A 55 3.18 5.63 -1.51
N THR A 56 3.91 4.73 -0.84
CA THR A 56 4.26 4.94 0.56
C THR A 56 5.20 6.14 0.72
N PRO A 57 5.23 6.81 1.89
CA PRO A 57 6.18 7.88 2.14
C PRO A 57 7.65 7.47 1.91
N GLN A 58 8.00 6.22 2.25
CA GLN A 58 9.34 5.67 2.07
C GLN A 58 9.69 5.51 0.58
N GLU A 59 8.77 5.04 -0.24
CA GLU A 59 8.99 4.92 -1.68
C GLU A 59 9.03 6.28 -2.36
N ARG A 60 8.22 7.22 -1.89
CA ARG A 60 8.24 8.61 -2.39
C ARG A 60 9.62 9.24 -2.19
N GLU A 61 10.21 9.04 -1.02
CA GLU A 61 11.58 9.49 -0.72
C GLU A 61 12.60 8.85 -1.68
N LEU A 62 12.51 7.53 -1.88
CA LEU A 62 13.41 6.80 -2.78
C LEU A 62 13.30 7.31 -4.22
N LEU A 63 12.08 7.48 -4.72
CA LEU A 63 11.80 7.97 -6.07
C LEU A 63 12.31 9.40 -6.27
N LEU A 64 12.02 10.30 -5.33
CA LEU A 64 12.32 11.73 -5.50
C LEU A 64 13.77 12.08 -5.20
N ASN A 65 14.39 11.43 -4.21
CA ASN A 65 15.66 11.89 -3.66
C ASN A 65 16.81 10.89 -3.83
N THR A 66 16.53 9.59 -4.03
CA THR A 66 17.61 8.59 -4.18
C THR A 66 17.82 8.18 -5.63
N TRP A 67 16.75 7.85 -6.36
CA TRP A 67 16.86 7.37 -7.74
C TRP A 67 17.00 8.51 -8.75
N ASN A 68 16.49 9.69 -8.42
CA ASN A 68 16.65 10.90 -9.23
C ASN A 68 17.92 11.70 -8.88
N ASP A 69 18.78 11.19 -7.98
CA ASP A 69 20.07 11.80 -7.66
C ASP A 69 21.10 11.46 -8.74
N THR A 70 21.10 12.23 -9.83
CA THR A 70 21.97 12.02 -11.00
C THR A 70 23.22 12.91 -11.01
N ALA A 71 23.71 13.33 -9.84
CA ALA A 71 24.87 14.21 -9.70
C ALA A 71 26.20 13.55 -10.14
#